data_AF-A0A2G5C1N9-F1
#
_entry.id   AF-A0A2G5C1N9-F1
#
_cell.length_a   1.000
_cell.length_b   1.000
_cell.length_c   1.000
_cell.angle_alpha   90.00
_cell.angle_beta   90.00
_cell.angle_gamma   90.00
#
_symmetry.space_group_name_H-M   'P 1'
#
loop_
_entity.id
_entity.type
_entity.pdbx_description
1 polymer ?
#
loop_
_entity_poly.entity_id
_entity_poly.type
_entity_poly.pdbx_seq_one_letter_code
_entity_poly.pdbx_strand_id
1 'polypeptide(L)'
;MTTTTTTASEDHQLEMNKTPWQAIEDMIYKIHPIRSREESQEESRAQLKLLIDLAQSPAQKLKILMILINGILIWDHESIWDHVPLKDWKTCVEYLFLMLDILYKYPNIKVSPKLDVTYHHHKGADYQGPIYLHGDLHEIVFEGFSFRFFDSLKHINPCEPEYDERLQEEPTLILVCRNVMEYLEQIKDFRAAAKVAFQLLRLLHYKSHQDYEDQVTKKLQLSQYTETGTSDSLDHKSVDGQHTDSPPFVIPKVVPRRPSYPINSTTLFDKALNFFFEYGSPGKGRKPFAMLSNVYHLAIIDKFPDSCRAMTKFFDEVQDVNSINLVYFNRALAQLGLCAFRAGCIAEAHTYLSWLYGCGRVDKLLGQTVSYIPYEDRGPTLVSICYLSYIYIFYFQSMFHTSLI
;
A
#
# COMPACT_ATOMS: atom_id res chain seq x y z
N MET A 1 22.71 34.45 49.29
CA MET A 1 22.06 33.28 48.67
C MET A 1 21.30 33.80 47.48
N THR A 2 21.93 33.72 46.31
CA THR A 2 21.53 34.37 45.06
C THR A 2 21.84 33.37 43.97
N THR A 3 20.86 32.57 43.55
CA THR A 3 20.98 31.60 42.45
C THR A 3 19.58 31.17 41.98
N THR A 4 18.87 32.04 41.25
CA THR A 4 17.63 31.62 40.53
C THR A 4 17.35 32.39 39.22
N THR A 5 18.21 33.31 38.77
CA THR A 5 17.92 34.12 37.57
C THR A 5 18.75 33.80 36.32
N THR A 6 19.66 32.82 36.37
CA THR A 6 20.59 32.57 35.25
C THR A 6 20.09 31.55 34.22
N THR A 7 19.22 30.60 34.59
CA THR A 7 18.80 29.51 33.69
C THR A 7 17.84 29.94 32.58
N ALA A 8 16.94 30.88 32.83
CA ALA A 8 16.00 31.39 31.81
C ALA A 8 16.68 32.26 30.73
N SER A 9 17.86 32.82 31.04
CA SER A 9 18.64 33.63 30.09
C SER A 9 19.49 32.77 29.15
N GLU A 10 19.86 31.56 29.55
CA GLU A 10 20.70 30.66 28.74
C GLU A 10 19.84 29.88 27.71
N ASP A 11 18.63 29.46 28.08
CA ASP A 11 17.69 28.80 27.16
C ASP A 11 17.21 29.76 26.04
N HIS A 12 16.98 31.04 26.35
CA HIS A 12 16.62 32.04 25.34
C HIS A 12 17.78 32.43 24.41
N GLN A 13 19.04 32.30 24.86
CA GLN A 13 20.21 32.54 24.00
C GLN A 13 20.50 31.36 23.06
N LEU A 14 20.09 30.14 23.43
CA LEU A 14 20.16 28.95 22.58
C LEU A 14 19.09 28.91 21.48
N GLU A 15 17.95 29.57 21.66
CA GLU A 15 16.91 29.68 20.62
C GLU A 15 17.27 30.70 19.52
N MET A 16 18.06 31.74 19.85
CA MET A 16 18.38 32.85 18.93
C MET A 16 19.45 32.53 17.87
N ASN A 17 20.19 31.43 18.01
CA ASN A 17 21.27 31.01 17.09
C ASN A 17 20.97 29.70 16.34
N LYS A 18 19.72 29.24 16.31
CA LYS A 18 19.36 28.04 15.56
C LYS A 18 19.31 28.36 14.07
N THR A 19 20.07 27.61 13.28
CA THR A 19 19.86 27.62 11.82
C THR A 19 18.40 27.26 11.54
N PRO A 20 17.73 27.85 10.54
CA PRO A 20 16.33 27.53 10.26
C PRO A 20 16.11 26.03 9.99
N TRP A 21 17.14 25.30 9.57
CA TRP A 21 17.17 23.84 9.52
C TRP A 21 16.98 23.16 10.88
N GLN A 22 17.70 23.61 11.93
CA GLN A 22 17.60 23.07 13.29
C GLN A 22 16.26 23.40 13.95
N ALA A 23 15.71 24.59 13.69
CA ALA A 23 14.39 24.97 14.18
C ALA A 23 13.29 24.04 13.65
N ILE A 24 13.38 23.62 12.37
CA ILE A 24 12.43 22.68 11.77
C ILE A 24 12.59 21.28 12.38
N GLU A 25 13.81 20.78 12.57
CA GLU A 25 14.03 19.47 13.21
C GLU A 25 13.55 19.44 14.67
N ASP A 26 13.77 20.51 15.43
CA ASP A 26 13.25 20.64 16.79
C ASP A 26 11.71 20.64 16.80
N MET A 27 11.07 21.30 15.83
CA MET A 27 9.62 21.25 15.68
C MET A 27 9.12 19.84 15.33
N ILE A 28 9.81 19.14 14.41
CA ILE A 28 9.50 17.74 14.08
C ILE A 28 9.61 16.85 15.32
N TYR A 29 10.69 16.99 16.10
CA TYR A 29 10.90 16.21 17.32
C TYR A 29 9.86 16.51 18.40
N LYS A 30 9.39 17.76 18.52
CA LYS A 30 8.32 18.14 19.45
C LYS A 30 6.96 17.57 19.04
N ILE A 31 6.65 17.51 17.74
CA ILE A 31 5.36 17.02 17.23
C ILE A 31 5.29 15.50 17.20
N HIS A 32 6.40 14.82 16.86
CA HIS A 32 6.44 13.35 16.72
C HIS A 32 5.89 12.55 17.93
N PRO A 33 6.12 12.92 19.21
CA PRO A 33 5.59 12.20 20.37
C PRO A 33 4.12 12.50 20.73
N ILE A 34 3.47 13.51 20.13
CA ILE A 34 2.10 13.95 20.51
C ILE A 34 1.01 13.00 19.96
N ARG A 35 1.32 11.71 19.85
CA ARG A 35 0.48 10.69 19.23
C ARG A 35 -0.81 10.36 20.02
N SER A 36 -0.98 10.86 21.24
CA SER A 36 -1.94 10.30 22.22
C SER A 36 -3.30 11.00 22.36
N ARG A 37 -3.62 12.09 21.66
CA ARG A 37 -4.97 12.73 21.71
C ARG A 37 -5.47 13.14 20.32
N GLU A 38 -6.68 12.73 19.96
CA GLU A 38 -7.28 12.92 18.61
C GLU A 38 -7.30 14.38 18.15
N GLU A 39 -7.76 15.31 19.00
CA GLU A 39 -7.76 16.76 18.69
C GLU A 39 -6.34 17.29 18.41
N SER A 40 -5.36 16.76 19.13
CA SER A 40 -3.95 17.13 18.94
C SER A 40 -3.35 16.51 17.68
N GLN A 41 -3.90 15.41 17.15
CA GLN A 41 -3.43 14.77 15.93
C GLN A 41 -3.81 15.59 14.68
N GLU A 42 -5.02 16.14 14.61
CA GLU A 42 -5.42 16.99 13.48
C GLU A 42 -4.61 18.28 13.42
N GLU A 43 -4.40 18.93 14.58
CA GLU A 43 -3.53 20.10 14.69
C GLU A 43 -2.08 19.76 14.32
N SER A 44 -1.56 18.64 14.81
CA SER A 44 -0.21 18.16 14.48
C SER A 44 -0.07 17.88 12.98
N ARG A 45 -1.10 17.29 12.34
CA ARG A 45 -1.12 17.05 10.88
C ARG A 45 -1.14 18.37 10.11
N ALA A 46 -1.92 19.36 10.55
CA ALA A 46 -1.95 20.68 9.93
C ALA A 46 -0.60 21.41 10.04
N GLN A 47 0.03 21.36 11.21
CA GLN A 47 1.36 21.92 11.44
C GLN A 47 2.42 21.23 10.57
N LEU A 48 2.41 19.89 10.50
CA LEU A 48 3.32 19.13 9.65
C LEU A 48 3.13 19.44 8.16
N LYS A 49 1.90 19.68 7.70
CA LYS A 49 1.63 20.12 6.31
C LYS A 49 2.31 21.46 6.00
N LEU A 50 2.23 22.43 6.91
CA LEU A 50 2.93 23.71 6.75
C LEU A 50 4.45 23.53 6.70
N LEU A 51 4.98 22.61 7.52
CA LEU A 51 6.41 22.31 7.52
C LEU A 51 6.92 21.69 6.20
N ILE A 52 6.05 21.08 5.38
CA ILE A 52 6.43 20.58 4.04
C ILE A 52 6.90 21.73 3.14
N ASP A 53 6.23 22.88 3.21
CA ASP A 53 6.52 24.05 2.37
C ASP A 53 7.74 24.82 2.88
N LEU A 54 7.99 24.78 4.19
CA LEU A 54 9.15 25.39 4.83
C LEU A 54 10.42 24.52 4.76
N ALA A 55 10.31 23.25 4.37
CA ALA A 55 11.44 22.31 4.37
C ALA A 55 12.54 22.75 3.39
N GLN A 56 13.74 23.00 3.92
CA GLN A 56 14.88 23.49 3.12
C GLN A 56 15.62 22.38 2.37
N SER A 57 15.62 21.15 2.92
CA SER A 57 16.31 20.01 2.32
C SER A 57 15.34 18.92 1.84
N PRO A 58 15.63 18.23 0.72
CA PRO A 58 14.82 17.11 0.25
C PRO A 58 14.73 15.98 1.29
N ALA A 59 15.78 15.78 2.10
CA ALA A 59 15.83 14.79 3.17
C ALA A 59 14.86 15.11 4.32
N GLN A 60 14.80 16.37 4.75
CA GLN A 60 13.81 16.83 5.74
C GLN A 60 12.39 16.70 5.22
N LYS A 61 12.16 17.09 3.95
CA LYS A 61 10.87 16.93 3.30
C LYS A 61 10.43 15.46 3.31
N LEU A 62 11.35 14.54 3.00
CA LEU A 62 11.08 13.09 3.05
C LEU A 62 10.70 12.62 4.46
N LYS A 63 11.42 13.08 5.50
CA LYS A 63 11.15 12.73 6.90
C LYS A 63 9.77 13.19 7.33
N ILE A 64 9.39 14.42 7.01
CA ILE A 64 8.06 14.97 7.30
C ILE A 64 6.98 14.15 6.58
N LEU A 65 7.16 13.87 5.29
CA LEU A 65 6.23 13.04 4.51
C LEU A 65 6.06 11.65 5.12
N MET A 66 7.15 11.02 5.57
CA MET A 66 7.12 9.71 6.22
C MET A 66 6.30 9.72 7.51
N ILE A 67 6.50 10.74 8.35
CA ILE A 67 5.78 10.92 9.61
C ILE A 67 4.29 11.16 9.33
N LEU A 68 3.97 11.97 8.33
CA LEU A 68 2.58 12.23 7.92
C LEU A 68 1.87 10.99 7.39
N ILE A 69 2.52 10.25 6.47
CA ILE A 69 1.96 9.02 5.92
C ILE A 69 1.69 8.02 7.06
N ASN A 70 2.65 7.80 7.94
CA ASN A 70 2.46 6.94 9.11
C ASN A 70 1.35 7.47 10.01
N GLY A 71 1.33 8.77 10.32
CA GLY A 71 0.32 9.38 11.18
C GLY A 71 -1.11 9.30 10.63
N ILE A 72 -1.29 9.30 9.31
CA ILE A 72 -2.60 9.12 8.68
C ILE A 72 -2.96 7.64 8.59
N LEU A 73 -2.01 6.75 8.26
CA LEU A 73 -2.26 5.30 8.12
C LEU A 73 -2.41 4.57 9.47
N ILE A 74 -1.82 5.11 10.53
CA ILE A 74 -1.96 4.57 11.89
C ILE A 74 -3.39 4.69 12.39
N TRP A 75 -4.18 5.66 11.89
CA TRP A 75 -5.62 5.86 12.14
C TRP A 75 -6.18 4.98 13.28
N ASP A 76 -5.97 5.46 14.50
CA ASP A 76 -6.40 4.81 15.73
C ASP A 76 -7.67 5.56 16.17
N HIS A 77 -8.86 5.11 15.75
CA HIS A 77 -10.11 5.52 16.41
C HIS A 77 -10.67 4.38 17.25
N GLU A 78 -11.43 4.73 18.29
CA GLU A 78 -12.02 3.83 19.29
C GLU A 78 -13.01 2.81 18.70
N SER A 79 -13.48 3.01 17.46
CA SER A 79 -14.45 2.15 16.78
C SER A 79 -13.79 1.20 15.78
N ILE A 80 -14.12 -0.09 15.91
CA ILE A 80 -13.64 -1.19 15.05
C ILE A 80 -14.20 -1.09 13.62
N TRP A 81 -15.27 -0.31 13.42
CA TRP A 81 -15.94 -0.15 12.12
C TRP A 81 -15.41 0.99 11.28
N ASP A 82 -14.52 1.77 11.87
CA ASP A 82 -14.10 3.03 11.31
C ASP A 82 -12.87 2.74 10.41
N HIS A 83 -12.83 3.33 9.22
CA HIS A 83 -11.73 3.16 8.26
C HIS A 83 -11.20 4.49 7.75
N VAL A 84 -9.95 4.48 7.25
CA VAL A 84 -9.30 5.68 6.70
C VAL A 84 -10.19 6.32 5.62
N PRO A 85 -10.66 7.57 5.81
CA PRO A 85 -11.50 8.25 4.84
C PRO A 85 -10.84 8.34 3.47
N LEU A 86 -11.65 8.27 2.40
CA LEU A 86 -11.13 8.24 1.03
C LEU A 86 -10.30 9.49 0.68
N LYS A 87 -10.67 10.65 1.23
CA LYS A 87 -9.95 11.92 1.06
C LYS A 87 -8.53 11.86 1.65
N ASP A 88 -8.40 11.34 2.86
CA ASP A 88 -7.11 11.21 3.54
C ASP A 88 -6.25 10.13 2.89
N TRP A 89 -6.88 9.05 2.42
CA TRP A 89 -6.22 8.03 1.62
C TRP A 89 -5.60 8.60 0.33
N LYS A 90 -6.37 9.35 -0.46
CA LYS A 90 -5.87 9.99 -1.70
C LYS A 90 -4.71 10.93 -1.40
N THR A 91 -4.83 11.72 -0.33
CA THR A 91 -3.77 12.61 0.13
C THR A 91 -2.49 11.83 0.51
N CYS A 92 -2.63 10.69 1.20
CA CYS A 92 -1.48 9.82 1.53
C CYS A 92 -0.80 9.26 0.29
N VAL A 93 -1.58 8.83 -0.70
CA VAL A 93 -1.07 8.31 -1.95
C VAL A 93 -0.28 9.39 -2.69
N GLU A 94 -0.78 10.63 -2.74
CA GLU A 94 -0.06 11.78 -3.31
C GLU A 94 1.27 12.05 -2.59
N TYR A 95 1.27 12.02 -1.24
CA TYR A 95 2.50 12.14 -0.45
C TYR A 95 3.49 11.03 -0.75
N LEU A 96 3.02 9.80 -0.94
CA LEU A 96 3.89 8.68 -1.29
C LEU A 96 4.49 8.84 -2.70
N PHE A 97 3.72 9.29 -3.68
CA PHE A 97 4.26 9.59 -5.01
C PHE A 97 5.29 10.72 -4.97
N LEU A 98 5.01 11.80 -4.24
CA LEU A 98 5.97 12.90 -4.05
C LEU A 98 7.26 12.40 -3.39
N MET A 99 7.14 11.51 -2.40
CA MET A 99 8.27 10.88 -1.73
C MET A 99 9.10 10.03 -2.70
N LEU A 100 8.47 9.21 -3.54
CA LEU A 100 9.15 8.41 -4.56
C LEU A 100 9.83 9.28 -5.64
N ASP A 101 9.19 10.38 -6.05
CA ASP A 101 9.76 11.31 -7.03
C ASP A 101 11.00 12.03 -6.48
N ILE A 102 10.99 12.41 -5.19
CA ILE A 102 12.17 12.95 -4.50
C ILE A 102 13.30 11.92 -4.46
N LEU A 103 13.00 10.67 -4.09
CA LEU A 103 13.99 9.60 -4.01
C LEU A 103 14.62 9.28 -5.37
N TYR A 104 13.84 9.32 -6.45
CA TYR A 104 14.36 9.12 -7.79
C TYR A 104 15.26 10.28 -8.26
N LYS A 105 14.90 11.52 -7.90
CA LYS A 105 15.68 12.71 -8.27
C LYS A 105 17.02 12.79 -7.52
N TYR A 106 17.07 12.29 -6.29
CA TYR A 106 18.21 12.40 -5.38
C TYR A 106 18.72 11.01 -4.95
N PRO A 107 19.49 10.29 -5.81
CA PRO A 107 19.99 8.95 -5.51
C PRO A 107 21.05 8.91 -4.39
N ASN A 108 21.54 10.08 -3.96
CA ASN A 108 22.38 10.23 -2.78
C ASN A 108 21.60 9.97 -1.48
N ILE A 109 20.28 10.05 -1.49
CA ILE A 109 19.42 9.77 -0.33
C ILE A 109 19.04 8.29 -0.35
N LYS A 110 19.42 7.57 0.70
CA LYS A 110 19.09 6.15 0.88
C LYS A 110 18.23 5.98 2.12
N VAL A 111 17.11 5.29 1.97
CA VAL A 111 16.24 4.94 3.10
C VAL A 111 16.68 3.56 3.60
N SER A 112 16.99 3.43 4.89
CA SER A 112 17.44 2.17 5.48
C SER A 112 16.82 1.96 6.87
N PRO A 113 16.29 0.75 7.15
CA PRO A 113 15.68 0.43 8.45
C PRO A 113 16.71 0.27 9.57
N LYS A 114 17.99 0.02 9.24
CA LYS A 114 19.04 -0.36 10.21
C LYS A 114 19.74 0.83 10.89
N LEU A 115 19.34 2.06 10.62
CA LEU A 115 19.90 3.21 11.34
C LEU A 115 19.14 3.42 12.63
N ASP A 116 19.86 3.61 13.74
CA ASP A 116 19.25 4.12 14.96
C ASP A 116 18.62 5.49 14.66
N VAL A 117 17.43 5.70 15.23
CA VAL A 117 16.61 6.93 15.10
C VAL A 117 17.43 8.19 15.48
N THR A 118 18.49 8.02 16.27
CA THR A 118 19.41 9.06 16.76
C THR A 118 20.46 9.54 15.75
N TYR A 119 20.73 8.82 14.65
CA TYR A 119 21.64 9.31 13.60
C TYR A 119 20.90 10.14 12.54
N HIS A 120 20.30 11.25 12.99
CA HIS A 120 19.92 12.31 12.06
C HIS A 120 21.20 12.92 11.50
N HIS A 121 21.47 12.64 10.22
CA HIS A 121 22.59 13.28 9.54
C HIS A 121 22.30 14.78 9.47
N HIS A 122 23.00 15.56 10.30
CA HIS A 122 23.01 17.02 10.37
C HIS A 122 23.63 17.65 9.11
N LYS A 123 23.21 17.19 7.94
CA LYS A 123 23.91 17.45 6.69
C LYS A 123 22.99 18.30 5.83
N GLY A 124 23.35 19.57 5.72
CA GLY A 124 22.65 20.56 4.89
C GLY A 124 22.65 20.18 3.41
N ALA A 125 22.02 21.01 2.59
CA ALA A 125 21.84 20.78 1.15
C ALA A 125 23.16 20.51 0.37
N ASP A 126 24.31 20.93 0.92
CA ASP A 126 25.63 20.86 0.28
C ASP A 126 26.39 19.54 0.51
N TYR A 127 25.80 18.55 1.21
CA TYR A 127 26.49 17.29 1.48
C TYR A 127 26.42 16.32 0.29
N GLN A 128 27.58 16.03 -0.30
CA GLN A 128 27.72 15.17 -1.48
C GLN A 128 27.79 13.66 -1.18
N GLY A 129 27.86 13.26 0.09
CA GLY A 129 27.90 11.84 0.46
C GLY A 129 26.50 11.19 0.56
N PRO A 130 26.42 9.86 0.81
CA PRO A 130 25.14 9.19 1.01
C PRO A 130 24.45 9.69 2.30
N ILE A 131 23.21 10.16 2.18
CA ILE A 131 22.36 10.56 3.30
C ILE A 131 21.47 9.37 3.61
N TYR A 132 21.60 8.81 4.81
CA TYR A 132 20.75 7.72 5.26
C TYR A 132 19.58 8.24 6.08
N LEU A 133 18.37 7.92 5.65
CA LEU A 133 17.14 8.22 6.38
C LEU A 133 16.61 6.95 7.02
N HIS A 134 16.22 7.06 8.30
CA HIS A 134 15.52 6.01 9.01
C HIS A 134 14.09 5.90 8.46
N GLY A 135 13.72 4.70 8.07
CA GLY A 135 12.39 4.38 7.59
C GLY A 135 12.43 3.09 6.78
N ASP A 136 11.27 2.46 6.67
CA ASP A 136 11.13 1.28 5.84
C ASP A 136 9.94 1.42 4.88
N LEU A 137 10.28 1.62 3.61
CA LEU A 137 9.29 1.76 2.55
C LEU A 137 8.46 0.50 2.38
N HIS A 138 9.04 -0.68 2.63
CA HIS A 138 8.28 -1.92 2.48
C HIS A 138 7.21 -2.05 3.58
N GLU A 139 7.48 -1.58 4.80
CA GLU A 139 6.54 -1.62 5.92
C GLU A 139 5.37 -0.66 5.67
N ILE A 140 5.65 0.54 5.17
CA ILE A 140 4.61 1.52 4.83
C ILE A 140 3.66 0.99 3.76
N VAL A 141 4.19 0.30 2.75
CA VAL A 141 3.35 -0.32 1.72
C VAL A 141 2.59 -1.52 2.27
N PHE A 142 3.21 -2.35 3.11
CA PHE A 142 2.64 -3.61 3.59
C PHE A 142 1.70 -3.43 4.79
N GLU A 143 2.21 -2.92 5.91
CA GLU A 143 1.47 -2.68 7.16
C GLU A 143 0.63 -1.41 7.10
N GLY A 144 1.02 -0.45 6.26
CA GLY A 144 0.25 0.76 6.01
C GLY A 144 -0.80 0.58 4.92
N PHE A 145 -0.45 0.94 3.67
CA PHE A 145 -1.41 1.03 2.56
C PHE A 145 -2.17 -0.28 2.33
N SER A 146 -1.45 -1.38 2.09
CA SER A 146 -2.09 -2.64 1.72
C SER A 146 -3.01 -3.17 2.81
N PHE A 147 -2.54 -3.19 4.06
CA PHE A 147 -3.35 -3.61 5.19
C PHE A 147 -4.61 -2.75 5.33
N ARG A 148 -4.47 -1.42 5.38
CA ARG A 148 -5.59 -0.50 5.55
C ARG A 148 -6.58 -0.49 4.38
N PHE A 149 -6.10 -0.74 3.16
CA PHE A 149 -6.97 -0.92 2.00
C PHE A 149 -7.91 -2.12 2.18
N PHE A 150 -7.35 -3.31 2.42
CA PHE A 150 -8.18 -4.50 2.61
C PHE A 150 -9.02 -4.41 3.88
N ASP A 151 -8.51 -3.76 4.92
CA ASP A 151 -9.25 -3.59 6.16
C ASP A 151 -10.48 -2.70 5.97
N SER A 152 -10.35 -1.59 5.25
CA SER A 152 -11.50 -0.74 4.90
C SER A 152 -12.58 -1.50 4.13
N LEU A 153 -12.20 -2.33 3.15
CA LEU A 153 -13.16 -3.12 2.36
C LEU A 153 -13.89 -4.20 3.16
N LYS A 154 -13.40 -4.59 4.36
CA LYS A 154 -14.13 -5.53 5.22
C LYS A 154 -15.26 -4.87 6.00
N HIS A 155 -15.09 -3.59 6.32
CA HIS A 155 -16.02 -2.83 7.17
C HIS A 155 -17.09 -2.12 6.33
N ILE A 156 -16.77 -1.75 5.09
CA ILE A 156 -17.73 -1.18 4.15
C ILE A 156 -18.67 -2.28 3.63
N ASN A 157 -19.97 -1.98 3.59
CA ASN A 157 -20.98 -2.84 3.01
C ASN A 157 -20.81 -2.94 1.47
N PRO A 158 -20.68 -4.14 0.89
CA PRO A 158 -20.50 -4.31 -0.56
C PRO A 158 -21.63 -3.76 -1.44
N CYS A 159 -22.83 -3.58 -0.88
CA CYS A 159 -23.96 -3.03 -1.61
C CYS A 159 -23.98 -1.49 -1.63
N GLU A 160 -23.09 -0.84 -0.89
CA GLU A 160 -23.01 0.61 -0.81
C GLU A 160 -22.04 1.17 -1.85
N PRO A 161 -22.34 2.36 -2.43
CA PRO A 161 -21.49 2.97 -3.44
C PRO A 161 -20.08 3.30 -2.92
N GLU A 162 -19.92 3.47 -1.61
CA GLU A 162 -18.62 3.68 -0.96
C GLU A 162 -17.65 2.50 -1.20
N TYR A 163 -18.17 1.27 -1.28
CA TYR A 163 -17.35 0.08 -1.56
C TYR A 163 -16.72 0.17 -2.96
N ASP A 164 -17.51 0.55 -3.95
CA ASP A 164 -17.07 0.72 -5.33
C ASP A 164 -16.09 1.89 -5.47
N GLU A 165 -16.32 3.00 -4.78
CA GLU A 165 -15.39 4.13 -4.75
C GLU A 165 -14.05 3.73 -4.14
N ARG A 166 -14.07 2.92 -3.08
CA ARG A 166 -12.86 2.40 -2.46
C ARG A 166 -12.14 1.42 -3.38
N LEU A 167 -12.86 0.50 -4.02
CA LEU A 167 -12.29 -0.49 -4.93
C LEU A 167 -11.63 0.17 -6.17
N GLN A 168 -12.13 1.33 -6.62
CA GLN A 168 -11.51 2.12 -7.68
C GLN A 168 -10.12 2.67 -7.35
N GLU A 169 -9.66 2.60 -6.08
CA GLU A 169 -8.29 2.96 -5.69
C GLU A 169 -7.30 1.80 -5.77
N GLU A 170 -7.78 0.58 -6.03
CA GLU A 170 -6.94 -0.61 -6.15
C GLU A 170 -5.85 -0.50 -7.24
N PRO A 171 -6.13 0.02 -8.47
CA PRO A 171 -5.08 0.18 -9.48
C PRO A 171 -3.97 1.13 -9.03
N THR A 172 -4.32 2.15 -8.25
CA THR A 172 -3.35 3.10 -7.67
C THR A 172 -2.42 2.38 -6.69
N LEU A 173 -2.94 1.46 -5.88
CA LEU A 173 -2.14 0.63 -4.97
C LEU A 173 -1.21 -0.32 -5.74
N ILE A 174 -1.66 -0.92 -6.84
CA ILE A 174 -0.81 -1.75 -7.72
C ILE A 174 0.35 -0.91 -8.27
N LEU A 175 0.07 0.31 -8.73
CA LEU A 175 1.08 1.23 -9.23
C LEU A 175 2.10 1.62 -8.16
N VAL A 176 1.63 1.93 -6.94
CA VAL A 176 2.50 2.20 -5.79
C VAL A 176 3.44 1.02 -5.53
N CYS A 177 2.90 -0.19 -5.42
CA CYS A 177 3.70 -1.39 -5.16
C CYS A 177 4.74 -1.62 -6.26
N ARG A 178 4.37 -1.41 -7.54
CA ARG A 178 5.29 -1.52 -8.67
C ARG A 178 6.44 -0.50 -8.56
N ASN A 179 6.13 0.77 -8.33
CA ASN A 179 7.14 1.83 -8.26
C ASN A 179 8.10 1.62 -7.08
N VAL A 180 7.58 1.18 -5.94
CA VAL A 180 8.39 0.86 -4.75
C VAL A 180 9.28 -0.36 -5.02
N MET A 181 8.77 -1.39 -5.68
CA MET A 181 9.56 -2.56 -6.08
C MET A 181 10.71 -2.17 -7.01
N GLU A 182 10.44 -1.37 -8.06
CA GLU A 182 11.47 -0.88 -9.00
C GLU A 182 12.54 -0.02 -8.29
N TYR A 183 12.14 0.81 -7.32
CA TYR A 183 13.07 1.60 -6.51
C TYR A 183 13.94 0.72 -5.60
N LEU A 184 13.36 -0.28 -4.94
CA LEU A 184 14.12 -1.20 -4.08
C LEU A 184 15.07 -2.09 -4.90
N GLU A 185 14.68 -2.48 -6.12
CA GLU A 185 15.56 -3.15 -7.10
C GLU A 185 16.78 -2.27 -7.43
N GLN A 186 16.60 -0.96 -7.65
CA GLN A 186 17.70 -0.02 -7.93
C GLN A 186 18.68 0.11 -6.74
N ILE A 187 18.15 0.10 -5.52
CA ILE A 187 18.96 0.17 -4.29
C ILE A 187 19.63 -1.18 -3.95
N LYS A 188 19.25 -2.25 -4.66
CA LYS A 188 19.69 -3.64 -4.43
C LYS A 188 19.23 -4.21 -3.08
N ASP A 189 18.12 -3.70 -2.53
CA ASP A 189 17.46 -4.34 -1.39
C ASP A 189 16.42 -5.35 -1.90
N PHE A 190 16.93 -6.50 -2.34
CA PHE A 190 16.10 -7.55 -2.91
C PHE A 190 15.16 -8.20 -1.89
N ARG A 191 15.51 -8.19 -0.60
CA ARG A 191 14.68 -8.78 0.46
C ARG A 191 13.44 -7.94 0.72
N ALA A 192 13.59 -6.62 0.80
CA ALA A 192 12.47 -5.70 0.93
C ALA A 192 11.60 -5.73 -0.35
N ALA A 193 12.22 -5.70 -1.52
CA ALA A 193 11.51 -5.81 -2.80
C ALA A 193 10.69 -7.10 -2.90
N ALA A 194 11.18 -8.24 -2.40
CA ALA A 194 10.44 -9.50 -2.46
C ALA A 194 9.19 -9.51 -1.59
N LYS A 195 9.19 -8.76 -0.48
CA LYS A 195 7.98 -8.56 0.33
C LYS A 195 6.94 -7.71 -0.40
N VAL A 196 7.38 -6.69 -1.15
CA VAL A 196 6.48 -5.87 -1.99
C VAL A 196 5.97 -6.68 -3.19
N ALA A 197 6.81 -7.52 -3.80
CA ALA A 197 6.41 -8.43 -4.86
C ALA A 197 5.33 -9.42 -4.39
N PHE A 198 5.46 -9.97 -3.18
CA PHE A 198 4.41 -10.79 -2.55
C PHE A 198 3.07 -10.03 -2.44
N GLN A 199 3.12 -8.72 -2.16
CA GLN A 199 1.92 -7.90 -2.09
C GLN A 199 1.30 -7.64 -3.46
N LEU A 200 2.11 -7.50 -4.52
CA LEU A 200 1.63 -7.49 -5.90
C LEU A 200 0.93 -8.80 -6.25
N LEU A 201 1.48 -9.96 -5.87
CA LEU A 201 0.82 -11.26 -6.08
C LEU A 201 -0.57 -11.28 -5.45
N ARG A 202 -0.70 -10.74 -4.22
CA ARG A 202 -1.99 -10.62 -3.53
C ARG A 202 -3.01 -9.74 -4.26
N LEU A 203 -2.58 -8.70 -4.97
CA LEU A 203 -3.48 -7.81 -5.70
C LEU A 203 -3.83 -8.32 -7.11
N LEU A 204 -2.95 -9.13 -7.70
CA LEU A 204 -3.05 -9.54 -9.11
C LEU A 204 -3.61 -10.95 -9.31
N HIS A 205 -3.42 -11.87 -8.35
CA HIS A 205 -3.74 -13.28 -8.58
C HIS A 205 -5.17 -13.55 -9.02
N TYR A 206 -6.15 -12.75 -8.56
CA TYR A 206 -7.56 -12.91 -8.91
C TYR A 206 -8.05 -12.12 -10.11
N LYS A 207 -7.20 -11.32 -10.75
CA LYS A 207 -7.62 -10.48 -11.86
C LYS A 207 -7.36 -11.19 -13.18
N SER A 208 -8.39 -11.21 -14.04
CA SER A 208 -8.18 -11.46 -15.46
C SER A 208 -7.43 -10.29 -16.10
N HIS A 209 -6.83 -10.51 -17.27
CA HIS A 209 -6.22 -9.43 -18.05
C HIS A 209 -7.24 -8.34 -18.39
N GLN A 210 -8.44 -8.74 -18.82
CA GLN A 210 -9.49 -7.81 -19.20
C GLN A 210 -9.95 -6.95 -18.00
N ASP A 211 -10.23 -7.59 -16.86
CA ASP A 211 -10.66 -6.88 -15.65
C ASP A 211 -9.63 -5.85 -15.19
N TYR A 212 -8.34 -6.20 -15.33
CA TYR A 212 -7.26 -5.29 -14.99
C TYR A 212 -7.22 -4.09 -15.93
N GLU A 213 -7.29 -4.31 -17.25
CA GLU A 213 -7.31 -3.25 -18.25
C GLU A 213 -8.52 -2.32 -18.11
N ASP A 214 -9.70 -2.89 -17.84
CA ASP A 214 -10.93 -2.13 -17.66
C ASP A 214 -10.85 -1.22 -16.43
N GLN A 215 -10.32 -1.72 -15.31
CA GLN A 215 -10.10 -0.92 -14.10
C GLN A 215 -9.10 0.21 -14.33
N VAL A 216 -7.99 -0.06 -15.01
CA VAL A 216 -6.97 0.94 -15.35
C VAL A 216 -7.57 2.01 -16.28
N THR A 217 -8.33 1.60 -17.29
CA THR A 217 -8.97 2.50 -18.26
C THR A 217 -9.98 3.41 -17.56
N LYS A 218 -10.85 2.84 -16.70
CA LYS A 218 -11.80 3.61 -15.89
C LYS A 218 -11.09 4.63 -15.00
N LYS A 219 -9.96 4.25 -14.39
CA LYS A 219 -9.18 5.14 -13.53
C LYS A 219 -8.55 6.29 -14.32
N LEU A 220 -8.02 6.01 -15.51
CA LEU A 220 -7.46 7.03 -16.40
C LEU A 220 -8.53 8.03 -16.85
N GLN A 221 -9.72 7.56 -17.25
CA GLN A 221 -10.84 8.44 -17.59
C GLN A 221 -11.22 9.35 -16.42
N LEU A 222 -11.35 8.80 -15.21
CA LEU A 222 -11.71 9.59 -14.02
C LEU A 222 -10.68 10.68 -13.71
N SER A 223 -9.39 10.39 -13.90
CA SER A 223 -8.32 11.39 -13.74
C SER A 223 -8.41 12.52 -14.78
N GLN A 224 -8.77 12.22 -16.03
CA GLN A 224 -8.94 13.22 -17.09
C GLN A 224 -10.13 14.14 -16.83
N TYR A 225 -11.27 13.61 -16.37
CA TYR A 225 -12.43 14.41 -16.01
C TYR A 225 -12.13 15.41 -14.89
N THR A 226 -11.35 14.99 -13.89
CA THR A 226 -10.94 15.86 -12.78
C THR A 226 -10.02 16.99 -13.27
N GLU A 227 -9.16 16.75 -14.25
CA GLU A 227 -8.32 17.79 -14.85
C GLU A 227 -9.13 18.79 -15.70
N THR A 228 -10.16 18.33 -16.43
CA THR A 228 -11.02 19.21 -17.25
C THR A 228 -12.11 19.95 -16.47
N GLY A 229 -12.55 19.43 -15.31
CA GLY A 229 -13.57 20.07 -14.47
C GLY A 229 -13.03 21.17 -13.56
N THR A 230 -11.70 21.32 -13.47
CA THR A 230 -11.02 22.30 -12.60
C THR A 230 -10.37 23.45 -13.39
N SER A 231 -10.88 23.73 -14.60
CA SER A 231 -10.37 24.80 -15.47
C SER A 231 -11.24 26.07 -15.51
N ASP A 232 -12.17 26.25 -14.58
CA ASP A 232 -12.92 27.51 -14.39
C ASP A 232 -12.89 27.90 -12.91
N SER A 233 -11.82 28.59 -12.48
CA SER A 233 -11.78 29.56 -11.36
C SER A 233 -10.41 29.68 -10.67
N LEU A 234 -9.36 30.07 -11.41
CA LEU A 234 -8.23 30.80 -10.82
C LEU A 234 -7.74 31.87 -11.82
N ASP A 235 -8.61 32.82 -12.15
CA ASP A 235 -8.22 34.10 -12.74
C ASP A 235 -7.45 34.92 -11.68
N HIS A 236 -6.14 34.69 -11.59
CA HIS A 236 -5.27 35.65 -10.90
C HIS A 236 -5.02 36.85 -11.81
N LYS A 237 -5.78 37.91 -11.55
CA LYS A 237 -5.56 39.27 -12.04
C LYS A 237 -4.08 39.63 -11.90
N SER A 238 -3.47 39.97 -13.04
CA SER A 238 -2.18 40.66 -13.12
C SER A 238 -2.25 42.01 -12.43
N VAL A 239 -1.38 42.23 -11.43
CA VAL A 239 -1.03 43.55 -10.92
C VAL A 239 0.48 43.70 -11.01
N ASP A 240 0.89 44.74 -11.73
CA ASP A 240 2.27 45.17 -11.98
C ASP A 240 3.05 45.55 -10.70
N GLY A 241 4.33 45.16 -10.70
CA GLY A 241 5.49 45.95 -10.24
C GLY A 241 5.61 46.39 -8.78
N GLN A 242 6.55 45.78 -8.04
CA GLN A 242 7.76 46.44 -7.48
C GLN A 242 8.62 45.47 -6.64
N HIS A 243 9.94 45.64 -6.75
CA HIS A 243 11.04 44.94 -6.08
C HIS A 243 10.80 44.53 -4.61
N THR A 244 11.06 43.26 -4.29
CA THR A 244 11.81 42.81 -3.09
C THR A 244 12.40 41.41 -3.34
N ASP A 245 13.52 41.15 -2.71
CA ASP A 245 14.48 40.08 -3.02
C ASP A 245 13.90 38.65 -3.00
N SER A 246 14.29 37.85 -3.99
CA SER A 246 13.96 36.42 -4.04
C SER A 246 14.63 35.67 -2.87
N PRO A 247 13.92 34.77 -2.15
CA PRO A 247 14.56 33.92 -1.15
C PRO A 247 15.59 32.98 -1.82
N PRO A 248 16.69 32.61 -1.12
CA PRO A 248 17.91 32.10 -1.77
C PRO A 248 17.84 30.66 -2.29
N PHE A 249 16.70 29.96 -2.21
CA PHE A 249 16.65 28.55 -2.58
C PHE A 249 15.26 28.11 -3.04
N VAL A 250 15.05 28.08 -4.36
CA VAL A 250 13.88 27.46 -4.97
C VAL A 250 14.20 25.98 -5.19
N ILE A 251 13.70 25.10 -4.33
CA ILE A 251 13.65 23.66 -4.65
C ILE A 251 12.84 23.56 -5.94
N PRO A 252 13.37 23.00 -7.05
CA PRO A 252 12.59 22.89 -8.27
C PRO A 252 11.36 22.04 -7.96
N LYS A 253 10.16 22.64 -8.11
CA LYS A 253 8.87 21.98 -7.87
C LYS A 253 8.90 20.65 -8.61
N VAL A 254 8.94 19.55 -7.86
CA VAL A 254 8.96 18.20 -8.43
C VAL A 254 7.62 18.03 -9.12
N VAL A 255 7.63 17.96 -10.45
CA VAL A 255 6.44 17.72 -11.25
C VAL A 255 5.98 16.30 -10.92
N PRO A 256 4.76 16.10 -10.38
CA PRO A 256 4.24 14.77 -10.11
C PRO A 256 4.27 13.93 -11.39
N ARG A 257 4.80 12.70 -11.30
CA ARG A 257 4.73 11.78 -12.43
C ARG A 257 3.29 11.49 -12.80
N ARG A 258 2.98 11.51 -14.10
CA ARG A 258 1.74 10.92 -14.59
C ARG A 258 1.78 9.41 -14.29
N PRO A 259 0.75 8.84 -13.67
CA PRO A 259 0.72 7.42 -13.36
C PRO A 259 0.79 6.59 -14.65
N SER A 260 1.87 5.82 -14.83
CA SER A 260 2.02 4.87 -15.94
C SER A 260 1.67 3.48 -15.45
N TYR A 261 0.43 3.06 -15.71
CA TYR A 261 -0.03 1.72 -15.39
C TYR A 261 0.64 0.70 -16.32
N PRO A 262 1.06 -0.46 -15.79
CA PRO A 262 1.63 -1.52 -16.60
C PRO A 262 0.59 -2.05 -17.59
N ILE A 263 1.03 -2.30 -18.82
CA ILE A 263 0.14 -2.65 -19.94
C ILE A 263 -0.37 -4.10 -19.80
N ASN A 264 0.38 -5.00 -19.17
CA ASN A 264 0.01 -6.42 -19.07
C ASN A 264 0.16 -6.95 -17.64
N SER A 265 -0.97 -7.34 -17.04
CA SER A 265 -1.05 -7.88 -15.68
C SER A 265 -0.32 -9.22 -15.52
N THR A 266 -0.33 -10.08 -16.53
CA THR A 266 0.30 -11.41 -16.47
C THR A 266 1.82 -11.29 -16.42
N THR A 267 2.41 -10.39 -17.21
CA THR A 267 3.86 -10.15 -17.19
C THR A 267 4.33 -9.56 -15.87
N LEU A 268 3.50 -8.69 -15.27
CA LEU A 268 3.79 -8.13 -13.95
C LEU A 268 3.69 -9.21 -12.86
N PHE A 269 2.68 -10.07 -12.95
CA PHE A 269 2.49 -11.20 -12.04
C PHE A 269 3.69 -12.16 -12.12
N ASP A 270 4.09 -12.56 -13.33
CA ASP A 270 5.24 -13.45 -13.56
C ASP A 270 6.55 -12.82 -13.05
N LYS A 271 6.78 -11.52 -13.29
CA LYS A 271 7.93 -10.79 -12.73
C LYS A 271 7.92 -10.86 -11.21
N ALA A 272 6.78 -10.53 -10.57
CA ALA A 272 6.65 -10.54 -9.12
C ALA A 272 6.83 -11.96 -8.53
N LEU A 273 6.31 -12.98 -9.22
CA LEU A 273 6.39 -14.38 -8.80
C LEU A 273 7.84 -14.89 -8.84
N ASN A 274 8.53 -14.67 -9.95
CA ASN A 274 9.93 -15.04 -10.12
C ASN A 274 10.81 -14.35 -9.08
N PHE A 275 10.60 -13.04 -8.89
CA PHE A 275 11.34 -12.26 -7.90
C PHE A 275 11.10 -12.76 -6.47
N PHE A 276 9.86 -13.12 -6.13
CA PHE A 276 9.55 -13.71 -4.83
C PHE A 276 10.23 -15.06 -4.62
N PHE A 277 10.29 -15.93 -5.63
CA PHE A 277 10.98 -17.23 -5.48
C PHE A 277 12.51 -17.11 -5.43
N GLU A 278 13.09 -16.10 -6.09
CA GLU A 278 14.54 -15.89 -6.12
C GLU A 278 15.06 -15.24 -4.81
N TYR A 279 14.38 -14.20 -4.32
CA TYR A 279 14.85 -13.37 -3.21
C TYR A 279 13.95 -13.41 -1.96
N GLY A 280 12.78 -14.03 -2.05
CA GLY A 280 11.82 -14.10 -0.96
C GLY A 280 12.32 -14.97 0.19
N SER A 281 12.21 -14.43 1.40
CA SER A 281 12.42 -15.23 2.61
C SER A 281 11.29 -16.28 2.69
N PRO A 282 11.61 -17.60 2.78
CA PRO A 282 10.61 -18.65 2.90
C PRO A 282 10.04 -18.64 4.33
N GLY A 283 9.23 -17.64 4.65
CA GLY A 283 8.37 -17.70 5.84
C GLY A 283 7.37 -18.84 5.65
N LYS A 284 7.11 -19.62 6.71
CA LYS A 284 6.25 -20.82 6.68
C LYS A 284 4.89 -20.60 5.99
N GLY A 285 4.34 -19.38 6.02
CA GLY A 285 3.07 -19.03 5.37
C GLY A 285 3.16 -18.46 3.94
N ARG A 286 4.25 -17.76 3.58
CA ARG A 286 4.28 -16.96 2.33
C ARG A 286 4.54 -17.79 1.08
N LYS A 287 5.41 -18.80 1.18
CA LYS A 287 5.74 -19.69 0.05
C LYS A 287 4.50 -20.47 -0.44
N PRO A 288 3.73 -21.15 0.44
CA PRO A 288 2.51 -21.82 0.00
C PRO A 288 1.50 -20.86 -0.62
N PHE A 289 1.34 -19.65 -0.06
CA PHE A 289 0.47 -18.64 -0.65
C PHE A 289 0.89 -18.28 -2.08
N ALA A 290 2.17 -17.97 -2.32
CA ALA A 290 2.65 -17.60 -3.65
C ALA A 290 2.44 -18.73 -4.70
N MET A 291 2.64 -19.98 -4.29
CA MET A 291 2.36 -21.14 -5.14
C MET A 291 0.87 -21.27 -5.47
N LEU A 292 -0.01 -21.11 -4.47
CA LEU A 292 -1.46 -21.15 -4.66
C LEU A 292 -1.98 -19.97 -5.48
N SER A 293 -1.40 -18.78 -5.31
CA SER A 293 -1.70 -17.61 -6.15
C SER A 293 -1.35 -17.88 -7.61
N ASN A 294 -0.25 -18.56 -7.89
CA ASN A 294 0.11 -18.96 -9.25
C ASN A 294 -0.91 -19.94 -9.84
N VAL A 295 -1.32 -20.96 -9.08
CA VAL A 295 -2.38 -21.90 -9.51
C VAL A 295 -3.68 -21.14 -9.81
N TYR A 296 -4.08 -20.24 -8.91
CA TYR A 296 -5.30 -19.46 -9.06
C TYR A 296 -5.27 -18.56 -10.30
N HIS A 297 -4.15 -17.86 -10.53
CA HIS A 297 -3.97 -16.97 -11.68
C HIS A 297 -4.02 -17.75 -13.01
N LEU A 298 -3.30 -18.87 -13.11
CA LEU A 298 -3.33 -19.72 -14.30
C LEU A 298 -4.72 -20.31 -14.57
N ALA A 299 -5.46 -20.65 -13.51
CA ALA A 299 -6.83 -21.15 -13.61
C ALA A 299 -7.84 -20.07 -14.01
N ILE A 300 -7.59 -18.79 -13.74
CA ILE A 300 -8.41 -17.68 -14.25
C ILE A 300 -8.17 -17.43 -15.73
N ILE A 301 -6.93 -17.57 -16.20
CA ILE A 301 -6.55 -17.35 -17.61
C ILE A 301 -6.87 -18.59 -18.48
N ASP A 302 -7.58 -19.58 -17.93
CA ASP A 302 -7.97 -20.81 -18.63
C ASP A 302 -6.81 -21.68 -19.14
N LYS A 303 -5.64 -21.56 -18.51
CA LYS A 303 -4.49 -22.43 -18.79
C LYS A 303 -4.54 -23.69 -17.92
N PHE A 304 -5.50 -24.57 -18.21
CA PHE A 304 -5.76 -25.77 -17.41
C PHE A 304 -4.55 -26.71 -17.23
N PRO A 305 -3.80 -27.10 -18.28
CA PRO A 305 -2.65 -28.00 -18.10
C PRO A 305 -1.54 -27.37 -17.24
N ASP A 306 -1.37 -26.06 -17.32
CA ASP A 306 -0.35 -25.33 -16.55
C ASP A 306 -0.75 -25.21 -15.08
N SER A 307 -2.02 -24.94 -14.81
CA SER A 307 -2.55 -24.84 -13.44
C SER A 307 -2.53 -26.18 -12.72
N CYS A 308 -2.84 -27.28 -13.41
CA CYS A 308 -2.68 -28.64 -12.88
C CYS A 308 -1.22 -28.95 -12.51
N ARG A 309 -0.27 -28.66 -13.41
CA ARG A 309 1.17 -28.85 -13.12
C ARG A 309 1.63 -28.02 -11.93
N ALA A 310 1.16 -26.78 -11.83
CA ALA A 310 1.45 -25.91 -10.69
C ALA A 310 0.86 -26.47 -9.38
N MET A 311 -0.33 -27.07 -9.42
CA MET A 311 -0.97 -27.71 -8.27
C MET A 311 -0.23 -28.99 -7.85
N THR A 312 0.24 -29.81 -8.79
CA THR A 312 1.09 -30.97 -8.46
C THR A 312 2.37 -30.54 -7.76
N LYS A 313 3.05 -29.51 -8.29
CA LYS A 313 4.24 -28.93 -7.66
C LYS A 313 3.96 -28.42 -6.24
N PHE A 314 2.78 -27.87 -5.99
CA PHE A 314 2.36 -27.47 -4.65
C PHE A 314 2.30 -28.65 -3.68
N PHE A 315 1.67 -29.76 -4.08
CA PHE A 315 1.59 -30.97 -3.24
C PHE A 315 2.96 -31.60 -2.98
N ASP A 316 3.89 -31.53 -3.94
CA ASP A 316 5.25 -32.06 -3.77
C ASP A 316 6.06 -31.25 -2.75
N GLU A 317 5.91 -29.93 -2.74
CA GLU A 317 6.72 -29.05 -1.88
C GLU A 317 6.10 -28.74 -0.51
N VAL A 318 4.78 -28.81 -0.37
CA VAL A 318 4.05 -28.39 0.84
C VAL A 318 3.36 -29.60 1.47
N GLN A 319 3.95 -30.12 2.56
CA GLN A 319 3.39 -31.25 3.31
C GLN A 319 2.21 -30.84 4.20
N ASP A 320 2.32 -29.71 4.90
CA ASP A 320 1.27 -29.19 5.78
C ASP A 320 0.83 -27.78 5.36
N VAL A 321 -0.45 -27.66 4.99
CA VAL A 321 -1.05 -26.36 4.69
C VAL A 321 -1.47 -25.70 6.00
N ASN A 322 -0.79 -24.61 6.37
CA ASN A 322 -1.16 -23.82 7.56
C ASN A 322 -2.64 -23.40 7.52
N SER A 323 -3.26 -23.21 8.70
CA SER A 323 -4.66 -22.77 8.82
C SER A 323 -4.98 -21.51 8.02
N ILE A 324 -4.06 -20.54 7.98
CA ILE A 324 -4.19 -19.29 7.21
C ILE A 324 -4.21 -19.57 5.69
N ASN A 325 -3.47 -20.57 5.24
CA ASN A 325 -3.32 -20.90 3.82
C ASN A 325 -4.44 -21.81 3.30
N LEU A 326 -5.19 -22.47 4.20
CA LEU A 326 -6.23 -23.41 3.84
C LEU A 326 -7.36 -22.77 3.03
N VAL A 327 -7.74 -21.53 3.36
CA VAL A 327 -8.76 -20.78 2.58
C VAL A 327 -8.29 -20.55 1.15
N TYR A 328 -7.03 -20.17 0.94
CA TYR A 328 -6.48 -19.98 -0.40
C TYR A 328 -6.35 -21.29 -1.16
N PHE A 329 -6.01 -22.38 -0.46
CA PHE A 329 -5.99 -23.72 -1.06
C PHE A 329 -7.37 -24.11 -1.55
N ASN A 330 -8.40 -23.98 -0.72
CA ASN A 330 -9.78 -24.28 -1.10
C ASN A 330 -10.25 -23.42 -2.29
N ARG A 331 -9.87 -22.14 -2.32
CA ARG A 331 -10.18 -21.23 -3.45
C ARG A 331 -9.45 -21.61 -4.72
N ALA A 332 -8.16 -21.94 -4.65
CA ALA A 332 -7.38 -22.43 -5.78
C ALA A 332 -7.94 -23.73 -6.34
N LEU A 333 -8.37 -24.65 -5.46
CA LEU A 333 -8.98 -25.90 -5.86
C LEU A 333 -10.36 -25.68 -6.52
N ALA A 334 -11.19 -24.80 -5.97
CA ALA A 334 -12.46 -24.42 -6.58
C ALA A 334 -12.26 -23.83 -7.97
N GLN A 335 -11.31 -22.91 -8.12
CA GLN A 335 -11.02 -22.27 -9.40
C GLN A 335 -10.41 -23.24 -10.41
N LEU A 336 -9.56 -24.17 -9.96
CA LEU A 336 -9.04 -25.24 -10.80
C LEU A 336 -10.16 -26.16 -11.31
N GLY A 337 -11.13 -26.50 -10.45
CA GLY A 337 -12.32 -27.25 -10.82
C GLY A 337 -13.18 -26.52 -11.87
N LEU A 338 -13.37 -25.21 -11.73
CA LEU A 338 -14.05 -24.39 -12.73
C LEU A 338 -13.27 -24.32 -14.05
N CYS A 339 -11.95 -24.19 -13.99
CA CYS A 339 -11.09 -24.21 -15.16
C CYS A 339 -11.17 -25.57 -15.90
N ALA A 340 -11.15 -26.68 -15.17
CA ALA A 340 -11.35 -28.02 -15.72
C ALA A 340 -12.71 -28.16 -16.43
N PHE A 341 -13.77 -27.59 -15.83
CA PHE A 341 -15.10 -27.58 -16.40
C PHE A 341 -15.15 -26.78 -17.72
N ARG A 342 -14.59 -25.56 -17.74
CA ARG A 342 -14.49 -24.73 -18.95
C ARG A 342 -13.65 -25.40 -20.06
N ALA A 343 -12.64 -26.17 -19.69
CA ALA A 343 -11.83 -26.97 -20.62
C ALA A 343 -12.52 -28.24 -21.14
N GLY A 344 -13.70 -28.59 -20.63
CA GLY A 344 -14.45 -29.80 -21.02
C GLY A 344 -14.03 -31.08 -20.28
N CYS A 345 -13.12 -31.00 -19.32
CA CYS A 345 -12.64 -32.12 -18.50
C CYS A 345 -13.58 -32.40 -17.33
N ILE A 346 -14.79 -32.90 -17.62
CA ILE A 346 -15.87 -33.06 -16.63
C ILE A 346 -15.50 -34.01 -15.48
N ALA A 347 -14.77 -35.08 -15.76
CA ALA A 347 -14.37 -36.05 -14.74
C ALA A 347 -13.45 -35.43 -13.68
N GLU A 348 -12.45 -34.66 -14.11
CA GLU A 348 -11.51 -33.97 -13.23
C GLU A 348 -12.17 -32.82 -12.48
N ALA A 349 -13.02 -32.05 -13.17
CA ALA A 349 -13.84 -31.01 -12.54
C ALA A 349 -14.70 -31.59 -11.40
N HIS A 350 -15.35 -32.74 -11.64
CA HIS A 350 -16.13 -33.43 -10.63
C HIS A 350 -15.26 -33.88 -9.44
N THR A 351 -14.06 -34.42 -9.68
CA THR A 351 -13.14 -34.81 -8.60
C THR A 351 -12.78 -33.64 -7.69
N TYR A 352 -12.42 -32.48 -8.26
CA TYR A 352 -12.04 -31.31 -7.46
C TYR A 352 -13.22 -30.70 -6.70
N LEU A 353 -14.37 -30.53 -7.37
CA LEU A 353 -15.54 -29.89 -6.77
C LEU A 353 -16.29 -30.81 -5.80
N SER A 354 -16.37 -32.11 -6.08
CA SER A 354 -17.03 -33.08 -5.18
C SER A 354 -16.35 -33.12 -3.81
N TRP A 355 -15.03 -32.94 -3.74
CA TRP A 355 -14.32 -32.85 -2.47
C TRP A 355 -14.77 -31.62 -1.66
N LEU A 356 -14.83 -30.45 -2.31
CA LEU A 356 -15.22 -29.20 -1.66
C LEU A 356 -16.67 -29.23 -1.15
N TYR A 357 -17.60 -29.72 -1.98
CA TYR A 357 -19.02 -29.80 -1.62
C TYR A 357 -19.33 -30.96 -0.67
N GLY A 358 -18.55 -32.04 -0.69
CA GLY A 358 -18.73 -33.20 0.21
C GLY A 358 -18.49 -32.87 1.69
N CYS A 359 -17.69 -31.83 1.99
CA CYS A 359 -17.42 -31.40 3.36
C CYS A 359 -18.56 -30.58 4.01
N GLY A 360 -19.49 -30.05 3.23
CA GLY A 360 -20.53 -29.11 3.71
C GLY A 360 -19.97 -27.75 4.17
N ARG A 361 -20.85 -26.76 4.39
CA ARG A 361 -20.49 -25.38 4.81
C ARG A 361 -19.39 -24.74 3.94
N VAL A 362 -19.60 -24.82 2.62
CA VAL A 362 -18.66 -24.34 1.59
C VAL A 362 -18.37 -22.84 1.75
N ASP A 363 -19.36 -22.07 2.20
CA ASP A 363 -19.22 -20.65 2.53
C ASP A 363 -18.13 -20.40 3.58
N LYS A 364 -18.02 -21.22 4.61
CA LYS A 364 -16.95 -21.11 5.63
C LYS A 364 -15.61 -21.60 5.11
N LEU A 365 -15.60 -22.67 4.31
CA LEU A 365 -14.37 -23.25 3.73
C LEU A 365 -13.71 -22.30 2.73
N LEU A 366 -14.50 -21.56 1.96
CA LEU A 366 -14.02 -20.51 1.05
C LEU A 366 -13.78 -19.17 1.77
N GLY A 367 -14.14 -19.08 3.05
CA GLY A 367 -14.08 -17.83 3.81
C GLY A 367 -14.95 -16.75 3.16
N GLN A 368 -16.16 -17.09 2.73
CA GLN A 368 -17.18 -16.20 2.14
C GLN A 368 -18.28 -15.84 3.14
N THR A 369 -18.30 -16.43 4.33
CA THR A 369 -19.28 -16.06 5.36
C THR A 369 -19.15 -14.58 5.69
N VAL A 370 -20.28 -13.87 5.59
CA VAL A 370 -20.46 -12.51 6.08
C VAL A 370 -20.56 -12.59 7.60
N SER A 371 -19.41 -12.58 8.27
CA SER A 371 -19.38 -12.45 9.72
C SER A 371 -19.71 -11.01 10.11
N TYR A 372 -20.99 -10.64 10.12
CA TYR A 372 -21.46 -9.62 11.06
C TYR A 372 -21.47 -10.29 12.44
N ILE A 373 -20.28 -10.51 13.01
CA ILE A 373 -20.14 -11.00 14.39
C ILE A 373 -20.20 -9.75 15.29
N PRO A 374 -21.26 -9.58 16.11
CA PRO A 374 -21.29 -8.57 17.16
C PRO A 374 -20.12 -8.80 18.13
N TYR A 375 -19.60 -7.71 18.67
CA TYR A 375 -18.37 -7.65 19.46
C TYR A 375 -18.21 -8.73 20.55
N GLU A 376 -19.32 -9.19 21.15
CA GLU A 376 -19.33 -10.06 22.32
C GLU A 376 -18.82 -11.50 22.06
N ASP A 377 -18.76 -11.94 20.80
CA ASP A 377 -18.38 -13.32 20.44
C ASP A 377 -16.96 -13.47 19.81
N ARG A 378 -16.16 -12.40 19.73
CA ARG A 378 -14.82 -12.46 19.12
C ARG A 378 -13.74 -12.86 20.13
N GLY A 379 -13.39 -14.15 20.15
CA GLY A 379 -12.14 -14.62 20.74
C GLY A 379 -10.89 -14.09 19.98
N PRO A 380 -9.71 -14.00 20.63
CA PRO A 380 -8.52 -13.30 20.12
C PRO A 380 -7.85 -13.93 18.88
N THR A 381 -8.33 -15.05 18.34
CA THR A 381 -7.61 -15.87 17.35
C THR A 381 -8.20 -15.85 15.92
N LEU A 382 -9.38 -15.26 15.70
CA LEU A 382 -10.07 -15.30 14.38
C LEU A 382 -9.66 -14.20 13.39
N VAL A 383 -8.80 -13.26 13.81
CA VAL A 383 -8.45 -12.05 13.07
C VAL A 383 -7.76 -12.32 11.72
N SER A 384 -7.18 -13.51 11.52
CA SER A 384 -6.42 -13.83 10.30
C SER A 384 -7.20 -14.43 9.12
N ILE A 385 -8.48 -14.78 9.29
CA ILE A 385 -9.21 -15.57 8.27
C ILE A 385 -10.08 -14.68 7.35
N CYS A 386 -10.42 -13.46 7.78
CA CYS A 386 -11.33 -12.55 7.05
C CYS A 386 -10.65 -11.68 5.96
N TYR A 387 -9.38 -11.92 5.61
CA TYR A 387 -8.62 -11.00 4.74
C TYR A 387 -9.05 -10.95 3.27
N LEU A 388 -9.83 -11.90 2.75
CA LEU A 388 -10.19 -11.94 1.32
C LEU A 388 -11.63 -12.38 1.02
N SER A 389 -12.55 -12.30 1.98
CA SER A 389 -13.93 -12.78 1.81
C SER A 389 -14.70 -12.06 0.69
N TYR A 390 -14.57 -10.73 0.56
CA TYR A 390 -15.53 -9.93 -0.21
C TYR A 390 -15.14 -9.57 -1.65
N ILE A 391 -13.86 -9.29 -1.93
CA ILE A 391 -13.39 -9.09 -3.32
C ILE A 391 -13.77 -10.31 -4.18
N TYR A 392 -13.76 -11.49 -3.58
CA TYR A 392 -14.07 -12.74 -4.26
C TYR A 392 -15.56 -13.00 -4.48
N ILE A 393 -16.46 -12.51 -3.63
CA ILE A 393 -17.90 -12.75 -3.81
C ILE A 393 -18.41 -12.02 -5.06
N PHE A 394 -17.98 -10.77 -5.26
CA PHE A 394 -18.39 -9.98 -6.43
C PHE A 394 -17.79 -10.52 -7.74
N TYR A 395 -16.51 -10.90 -7.74
CA TYR A 395 -15.87 -11.48 -8.92
C TYR A 395 -16.38 -12.90 -9.24
N PHE A 396 -16.67 -13.72 -8.22
CA PHE A 396 -17.24 -15.06 -8.42
C PHE A 396 -18.69 -15.00 -8.92
N GLN A 397 -19.51 -14.06 -8.44
CA GLN A 397 -20.85 -13.82 -8.99
C GLN A 397 -20.81 -13.22 -10.40
N SER A 398 -19.87 -12.31 -10.69
CA SER A 398 -19.72 -11.70 -12.01
C SER A 398 -19.28 -12.73 -13.07
N MET A 399 -18.29 -13.59 -12.76
CA MET A 399 -17.88 -14.69 -13.65
C MET A 399 -19.00 -15.71 -13.92
N PHE A 400 -19.82 -16.03 -12.91
CA PHE A 400 -20.99 -16.90 -13.12
C PHE A 400 -22.01 -16.27 -14.07
N HIS A 401 -22.12 -14.94 -14.08
CA HIS A 401 -23.04 -14.24 -14.99
C HIS A 401 -22.49 -14.12 -16.42
N THR A 402 -21.18 -13.95 -16.60
CA THR A 402 -20.55 -13.91 -17.93
C THR A 402 -20.37 -15.30 -18.57
N SER A 403 -20.38 -16.38 -17.79
CA SER A 403 -20.26 -17.75 -18.31
C SER A 403 -21.60 -18.40 -18.68
N LEU A 404 -22.73 -17.72 -18.42
CA LEU A 404 -24.10 -18.19 -18.66
C LEU A 404 -24.80 -17.45 -19.83
N ILE A 405 -24.06 -16.62 -20.56
CA ILE A 405 -24.45 -15.98 -21.83
C ILE A 405 -23.43 -16.42 -22.88
#